data_AF-A0A4Q3AJE0-F1
#
_entry.id   AF-A0A4Q3AJE0-F1
#
_cell.length_a   1.000
_cell.length_b   1.000
_cell.length_c   1.000
_cell.angle_alpha   90.00
_cell.angle_beta   90.00
_cell.angle_gamma   90.00
#
_symmetry.space_group_name_H-M   'P 1'
#
loop_
_entity.id
_entity.type
_entity.pdbx_description
1 polymer ?
#
loop_
_entity_poly.entity_id
_entity_poly.type
_entity_poly.pdbx_seq_one_letter_code
_entity_poly.pdbx_strand_id
1 'polypeptide(L)' 'MGRITEYDPDNPPPGTPVLIGMDRATGHLRDMLMFLRENVSGNVAWGFTNPDFEVIVLHAVFENPNEAFSFKMRFA' A
#
# COMPACT_ATOMS: atom_id res chain seq x y z
N MET A 1 -14.86 -5.94 7.04
CA MET A 1 -14.36 -4.96 6.06
C MET A 1 -13.14 -4.29 6.66
N GLY A 2 -12.03 -4.25 5.94
CA GLY A 2 -10.78 -3.69 6.45
C GLY A 2 -10.80 -2.16 6.56
N ARG A 3 -10.02 -1.60 7.47
CA ARG A 3 -9.85 -0.15 7.64
C ARG A 3 -8.52 0.26 7.03
N ILE A 4 -8.54 1.37 6.28
CA ILE A 4 -7.34 1.93 5.67
C ILE A 4 -7.02 3.26 6.36
N THR A 5 -5.77 3.42 6.80
CA THR A 5 -5.29 4.66 7.43
C THR A 5 -3.97 5.08 6.83
N GLU A 6 -3.82 6.36 6.53
CA GLU A 6 -2.53 6.93 6.15
C GLU A 6 -1.63 7.06 7.39
N TYR A 7 -0.33 6.81 7.27
CA TYR A 7 0.66 6.95 8.35
C TYR A 7 1.86 7.78 7.89
N ASP A 8 2.63 8.30 8.85
CA ASP A 8 3.89 9.01 8.62
C ASP A 8 4.98 8.05 8.08
N PRO A 9 5.46 8.20 6.82
CA PRO A 9 6.43 7.29 6.21
C PRO A 9 7.70 7.07 7.03
N ASP A 10 8.10 8.06 7.85
CA ASP A 10 9.29 8.00 8.70
C ASP A 10 9.06 7.22 10.01
N ASN A 11 7.79 6.91 10.33
CA ASN A 11 7.40 6.16 11.52
C ASN A 11 6.30 5.12 11.21
N PRO A 12 6.63 4.05 10.43
CA PRO A 12 5.66 3.04 10.04
C PRO A 12 5.17 2.21 11.24
N PRO A 13 3.87 1.87 11.30
CA PRO A 13 3.36 0.94 12.31
C PRO A 13 3.91 -0.48 12.09
N PRO A 14 3.84 -1.37 13.10
CA PRO A 14 4.27 -2.75 12.97
C PRO A 14 3.34 -3.56 12.04
N GLY A 15 3.91 -4.48 11.26
CA GLY A 15 3.19 -5.38 10.35
C GLY A 15 4.08 -5.90 9.23
N THR A 16 3.49 -6.48 8.19
CA THR A 16 4.20 -6.93 6.97
C THR A 16 4.24 -5.79 5.95
N PRO A 17 5.41 -5.20 5.67
CA PRO A 17 5.52 -4.10 4.72
C PRO A 17 5.53 -4.61 3.27
N VAL A 18 4.83 -3.89 2.39
CA VAL A 18 4.85 -4.05 0.93
C VAL A 18 5.15 -2.70 0.30
N LEU A 19 6.19 -2.67 -0.54
CA LEU A 19 6.57 -1.50 -1.33
C LEU A 19 6.14 -1.73 -2.78
N ILE A 20 5.38 -0.80 -3.34
CA ILE A 20 4.95 -0.79 -4.74
C ILE A 20 5.45 0.51 -5.37
N GLY A 21 6.23 0.41 -6.44
CA GLY A 21 6.59 1.56 -7.29
C GLY A 21 5.62 1.65 -8.47
N MET A 22 5.00 2.81 -8.66
CA MET A 22 4.04 3.05 -9.75
C MET A 22 4.44 4.28 -10.56
N ASP A 23 4.48 4.15 -11.88
CA ASP A 23 4.68 5.30 -12.76
C ASP A 23 3.46 6.24 -12.67
N ARG A 24 3.70 7.55 -12.48
CA ARG A 24 2.67 8.61 -12.45
C ARG A 24 1.75 8.56 -13.67
N ALA A 25 2.25 8.15 -14.83
CA ALA A 25 1.48 8.07 -16.06
C ALA A 25 0.36 7.03 -16.02
N THR A 26 0.50 5.99 -15.18
CA THR A 26 -0.41 4.84 -15.16
C THR A 26 -1.63 5.03 -14.26
N GLY A 27 -1.62 5.96 -13.31
CA GLY A 27 -2.82 6.42 -12.59
C GLY A 27 -3.58 5.39 -11.73
N HIS A 28 -3.07 4.16 -11.54
CA HIS A 28 -3.80 3.08 -10.88
C HIS A 28 -3.89 3.18 -9.34
N LEU A 29 -3.40 4.27 -8.73
CA LEU A 29 -3.39 4.45 -7.28
C LEU A 29 -4.79 4.30 -6.66
N ARG A 30 -5.80 4.88 -7.31
CA ARG A 30 -7.19 4.79 -6.83
C ARG A 30 -7.70 3.35 -6.82
N ASP A 31 -7.43 2.59 -7.89
CA ASP A 31 -7.87 1.20 -8.01
C ASP A 31 -7.19 0.31 -6.97
N MET A 32 -5.92 0.58 -6.68
CA MET A 32 -5.15 -0.12 -5.65
C MET A 32 -5.72 0.12 -4.25
N LEU A 33 -6.00 1.38 -3.90
CA LEU A 33 -6.62 1.73 -2.62
C LEU A 33 -8.03 1.16 -2.48
N MET A 34 -8.81 1.13 -3.58
CA MET A 34 -10.12 0.48 -3.62
C MET A 34 -9.99 -1.04 -3.41
N PHE A 35 -9.03 -1.70 -4.07
CA PHE A 35 -8.78 -3.13 -3.87
C PHE A 35 -8.46 -3.44 -2.41
N LEU A 36 -7.58 -2.66 -1.78
CA LEU A 36 -7.23 -2.81 -0.36
C LEU A 36 -8.48 -2.75 0.51
N ARG A 37 -9.39 -1.81 0.22
CA ARG A 37 -10.60 -1.58 1.02
C ARG A 37 -11.56 -2.76 0.95
N GLU A 38 -11.63 -3.40 -0.21
CA GLU A 38 -12.59 -4.47 -0.49
C GLU A 38 -12.07 -5.85 -0.12
N ASN A 39 -10.76 -6.09 -0.20
CA ASN A 39 -10.19 -7.45 -0.18
C ASN A 39 -9.33 -7.75 1.04
N VAL A 40 -8.95 -6.76 1.83
CA VAL A 40 -8.10 -6.96 3.01
C VAL A 40 -8.94 -7.08 4.27
N SER A 41 -8.62 -8.07 5.10
CA SER A 41 -9.17 -8.19 6.45
C SER A 41 -8.31 -7.38 7.44
N GLY A 42 -8.93 -6.80 8.47
CA GLY A 42 -8.19 -6.04 9.49
C GLY A 42 -7.76 -4.63 9.05
N ASN A 43 -6.66 -4.14 9.61
CA ASN A 43 -6.17 -2.79 9.32
C ASN A 43 -5.01 -2.82 8.31
N VAL A 44 -5.05 -1.87 7.37
CA VAL A 44 -3.93 -1.55 6.47
C VAL A 44 -3.52 -0.11 6.72
N ALA A 45 -2.24 0.08 7.04
CA ALA A 45 -1.65 1.40 7.09
C ALA A 45 -0.87 1.66 5.80
N TRP A 46 -0.96 2.85 5.20
CA TRP A 46 -0.17 3.18 4.02
C TRP A 46 0.48 4.57 4.11
N GLY A 47 1.59 4.77 3.39
CA GLY A 47 2.28 6.05 3.28
C GLY A 47 2.99 6.19 1.93
N PHE A 48 3.30 7.42 1.53
CA PHE A 48 4.08 7.70 0.32
C PHE A 48 5.50 8.08 0.65
N THR A 49 6.45 7.57 -0.14
CA THR A 49 7.83 8.06 -0.11
C THR A 49 8.19 8.61 -1.48
N ASN A 50 8.96 9.70 -1.48
CA ASN A 50 9.69 10.28 -2.61
C ASN A 50 9.05 11.50 -3.34
N PRO A 51 9.62 12.71 -3.17
CA PRO A 51 9.21 13.92 -3.88
C PRO A 51 9.90 14.13 -5.25
N ASP A 52 10.93 13.36 -5.60
CA ASP A 52 11.89 13.73 -6.66
C ASP A 52 11.75 12.92 -7.97
N PHE A 53 10.83 11.97 -8.06
CA PHE A 53 10.73 11.04 -9.19
C PHE A 53 9.35 11.04 -9.85
N GLU A 54 9.29 10.59 -11.11
CA GLU A 54 8.03 10.29 -11.83
C GLU A 54 7.34 9.00 -11.32
N VAL A 55 7.87 8.39 -10.26
CA VAL A 55 7.34 7.16 -9.67
C VAL A 55 6.81 7.45 -8.27
N ILE A 56 5.57 7.05 -8.01
CA ILE A 56 4.96 7.06 -6.69
C ILE A 56 5.35 5.76 -5.99
N VAL A 57 5.96 5.83 -4.81
CA VAL A 57 6.25 4.65 -3.98
C VAL A 57 5.21 4.57 -2.87
N LEU A 58 4.34 3.56 -2.92
CA LEU A 58 3.41 3.25 -1.85
C LEU A 58 4.05 2.24 -0.90
N HIS A 59 4.04 2.56 0.39
CA HIS A 59 4.42 1.64 1.45
C HIS A 59 3.17 1.24 2.25
N ALA A 60 2.68 0.02 2.03
CA ALA A 60 1.53 -0.54 2.72
C ALA A 60 1.97 -1.55 3.79
N VAL A 61 1.43 -1.47 5.00
CA VAL A 61 1.70 -2.33 6.15
C VAL A 61 0.44 -3.13 6.46
N PHE A 62 0.55 -4.46 6.35
CA PHE A 62 -0.56 -5.39 6.58
C PHE A 62 -0.39 -6.12 7.92
N GLU A 63 -1.49 -6.31 8.65
CA GLU A 63 -1.50 -7.19 9.83
C GLU A 63 -1.29 -8.67 9.44
N ASN A 64 -1.76 -9.09 8.26
CA ASN A 64 -1.67 -10.47 7.76
C ASN A 64 -0.64 -10.62 6.61
N PRO A 65 0.42 -11.43 6.78
CA PRO A 65 1.44 -11.65 5.75
C PRO A 65 0.91 -12.28 4.44
N ASN A 66 -0.14 -13.11 4.49
CA ASN A 66 -0.69 -13.74 3.28
C ASN A 66 -1.42 -12.73 2.40
N GLU A 67 -2.10 -11.75 3.01
CA GLU A 67 -2.75 -10.66 2.29
C GLU A 67 -1.72 -9.71 1.69
N ALA A 68 -0.64 -9.42 2.42
CA ALA A 68 0.51 -8.68 1.90
C ALA A 68 1.12 -9.37 0.67
N PHE A 69 1.32 -10.69 0.72
CA PHE A 69 1.84 -11.46 -0.41
C PHE A 69 0.91 -11.41 -1.62
N SER A 70 -0.39 -11.67 -1.43
CA SER A 70 -1.40 -11.61 -2.50
C SER A 70 -1.47 -10.22 -3.14
N PHE A 71 -1.45 -9.18 -2.31
CA PHE A 71 -1.45 -7.79 -2.78
C PHE A 71 -0.20 -7.47 -3.61
N LYS A 72 0.99 -7.85 -3.11
CA LYS A 72 2.24 -7.67 -3.83
C LYS A 72 2.22 -8.39 -5.18
N MET A 73 1.76 -9.62 -5.25
CA MET A 73 1.70 -10.39 -6.50
C MET A 73 0.74 -9.79 -7.55
N ARG A 74 -0.20 -8.94 -7.12
CA ARG A 74 -1.19 -8.34 -8.02
C ARG A 74 -0.75 -6.99 -8.62
N PHE A 75 0.10 -6.25 -7.90
CA PHE A 75 0.48 -4.88 -8.26
C PHE A 75 2.00 -4.66 -8.40
N ALA A 76 2.81 -5.70 -8.19
CA ALA A 76 4.23 -5.72 -8.57
C ALA A 76 4.38 -6.08 -10.06
#